data_AF-A0A822BYN6-F1
#
_entry.id   AF-A0A822BYN6-F1
#
_cell.length_a   1.000
_cell.length_b   1.000
_cell.length_c   1.000
_cell.angle_alpha   90.00
_cell.angle_beta   90.00
_cell.angle_gamma   90.00
#
_symmetry.space_group_name_H-M   'P 1'
#
loop_
_entity.id
_entity.type
_entity.pdbx_description
1 polymer ?
#
loop_
_entity_poly.entity_id
_entity_poly.type
_entity_poly.pdbx_seq_one_letter_code
_entity_poly.pdbx_strand_id
1 'polypeptide(L)'
;RFCWWGAEELGLIGARYHVEQALLPSTNIVGERLQDYLVNLNYDMLAGPNYRFGIHDSSTVPLTTPETALNGTRRITDLFRQWFNKQKLPWSNSSLGGGSDYVPFLAAGIAVGGVNTGAGGIKSANERDQYATVLGTGNGGIANAAYDPCYHQQCDRIRNINPFAYEKVVKSAAHAIEYLGRLNDLEKWLYPQGRPKNFELVNRYQLYNIHNDLDLNWA
;
A
#
# COMPACT_ATOMS: atom_id res chain seq x y z
N ARG A 1 -3.21 -12.33 9.18
CA ARG A 1 -3.69 -11.53 10.33
C ARG A 1 -4.29 -10.25 9.78
N PHE A 2 -5.24 -9.63 10.47
CA PHE A 2 -5.76 -8.31 10.14
C PHE A 2 -5.38 -7.36 11.27
N CYS A 3 -4.91 -6.17 10.90
CA CYS A 3 -4.43 -5.16 11.84
C CYS A 3 -5.06 -3.81 11.49
N TRP A 4 -5.39 -3.03 12.51
CA TRP A 4 -5.82 -1.64 12.38
C TRP A 4 -4.82 -0.79 13.18
N TRP A 5 -4.10 0.08 12.50
CA TRP A 5 -3.04 0.86 13.10
C TRP A 5 -3.60 2.16 13.68
N GLY A 6 -3.19 2.47 14.91
CA GLY A 6 -3.45 3.77 15.52
C GLY A 6 -2.31 4.75 15.22
N ALA A 7 -2.61 6.05 15.24
CA ALA A 7 -1.63 7.12 15.13
C ALA A 7 -0.75 7.03 13.85
N GLU A 8 -1.34 6.61 12.74
CA GLU A 8 -0.72 6.64 11.40
C GLU A 8 -0.38 8.09 11.01
N GLU A 9 -1.36 8.99 11.14
CA GLU A 9 -1.24 10.42 10.81
C GLU A 9 -0.24 11.20 11.70
N LEU A 10 0.24 10.57 12.79
CA LEU A 10 1.29 11.13 13.66
C LEU A 10 2.68 10.60 13.30
N GLY A 11 2.82 9.95 12.14
CA GLY A 11 4.08 9.41 11.64
C GLY A 11 4.21 7.89 11.85
N LEU A 12 3.17 7.15 11.48
CA LEU A 12 3.10 5.68 11.42
C LEU A 12 3.30 4.98 12.77
N ILE A 13 3.00 5.67 13.88
CA ILE A 13 3.43 5.27 15.23
C ILE A 13 2.96 3.84 15.57
N GLY A 14 1.72 3.49 15.24
CA GLY A 14 1.17 2.15 15.51
C GLY A 14 1.90 1.04 14.77
N ALA A 15 2.04 1.14 13.44
CA ALA A 15 2.73 0.13 12.64
C ALA A 15 4.23 0.03 12.98
N ARG A 16 4.88 1.18 13.27
CA ARG A 16 6.27 1.21 13.73
C ARG A 16 6.45 0.49 15.03
N TYR A 17 5.64 0.81 16.04
CA TYR A 17 5.67 0.15 17.33
C TYR A 17 5.49 -1.35 17.17
N HIS A 18 4.53 -1.79 16.36
CA HIS A 18 4.29 -3.21 16.11
C HIS A 18 5.51 -3.93 15.51
N VAL A 19 6.14 -3.36 14.47
CA VAL A 19 7.34 -3.95 13.86
C VAL A 19 8.53 -3.93 14.83
N GLU A 20 8.72 -2.85 15.59
CA GLU A 20 9.77 -2.74 16.61
C GLU A 20 9.62 -3.79 17.72
N GLN A 21 8.40 -4.05 18.20
CA GLN A 21 8.14 -5.10 19.18
C GLN A 21 8.40 -6.50 18.58
N ALA A 22 8.00 -6.73 17.33
CA ALA A 22 8.20 -8.01 16.65
C ALA A 22 9.68 -8.35 16.41
N LEU A 23 10.56 -7.34 16.42
CA LEU A 23 12.01 -7.46 16.28
C LEU A 23 12.74 -7.76 17.59
N LEU A 24 12.11 -7.52 18.75
CA LEU A 24 12.79 -7.71 20.02
C LEU A 24 13.18 -9.18 20.21
N PRO A 25 14.43 -9.48 20.64
CA PRO A 25 14.84 -10.86 20.93
C PRO A 25 13.99 -11.56 22.00
N SER A 26 13.36 -10.77 22.89
CA SER A 26 12.44 -11.27 23.92
C SER A 26 11.08 -11.68 23.36
N THR A 27 10.73 -11.27 22.14
CA THR A 27 9.47 -11.66 21.50
C THR A 27 9.61 -13.10 21.02
N ASN A 28 9.02 -14.03 21.77
CA ASN A 28 9.12 -15.47 21.51
C ASN A 28 7.76 -16.12 21.14
N ILE A 29 6.70 -15.32 21.06
CA ILE A 29 5.35 -15.79 20.73
C ILE A 29 5.26 -16.02 19.23
N VAL A 30 4.92 -17.26 18.82
CA VAL A 30 4.72 -17.61 17.41
C VAL A 30 3.62 -16.74 16.81
N GLY A 31 3.93 -16.14 15.68
CA GLY A 31 3.08 -15.20 14.98
C GLY A 31 3.33 -13.75 15.40
N GLU A 32 3.95 -13.46 16.55
CA GLU A 32 4.28 -12.06 16.94
C GLU A 32 5.72 -11.67 16.58
N ARG A 33 6.54 -12.63 16.11
CA ARG A 33 7.92 -12.38 15.73
C ARG A 33 7.98 -11.89 14.30
N LEU A 34 8.92 -11.01 13.99
CA LEU A 34 9.08 -10.50 12.62
C LEU A 34 9.32 -11.61 11.60
N GLN A 35 10.03 -12.68 11.98
CA GLN A 35 10.26 -13.84 11.11
C GLN A 35 8.97 -14.57 10.72
N ASP A 36 7.90 -14.44 11.51
CA ASP A 36 6.59 -15.04 11.19
C ASP A 36 5.78 -14.18 10.20
N TYR A 37 6.20 -12.93 9.95
CA TYR A 37 5.57 -12.03 8.96
C TYR A 37 6.17 -12.27 7.58
N LEU A 38 5.35 -12.78 6.66
CA LEU A 38 5.78 -13.00 5.27
C LEU A 38 5.45 -11.82 4.35
N VAL A 39 4.31 -11.17 4.56
CA VAL A 39 3.81 -10.12 3.68
C VAL A 39 2.97 -9.12 4.47
N ASN A 40 3.08 -7.84 4.13
CA ASN A 40 2.14 -6.79 4.54
C ASN A 40 1.35 -6.31 3.31
N LEU A 41 0.02 -6.44 3.37
CA LEU A 41 -0.87 -5.81 2.40
C LEU A 41 -1.52 -4.61 3.06
N ASN A 42 -1.19 -3.41 2.58
CA ASN A 42 -1.66 -2.15 3.14
C ASN A 42 -2.78 -1.56 2.29
N TYR A 43 -3.80 -1.04 2.96
CA TYR A 43 -5.00 -0.52 2.32
C TYR A 43 -5.39 0.79 2.97
N ASP A 44 -5.05 1.87 2.29
CA ASP A 44 -5.19 3.23 2.78
C ASP A 44 -5.81 4.10 1.67
N MET A 45 -6.86 4.84 2.02
CA MET A 45 -7.72 5.59 1.10
C MET A 45 -8.25 4.75 -0.08
N LEU A 46 -9.37 4.03 0.13
CA LEU A 46 -9.88 3.04 -0.83
C LEU A 46 -11.09 3.49 -1.65
N ALA A 47 -11.55 4.74 -1.50
CA ALA A 47 -12.83 5.16 -2.05
C ALA A 47 -12.93 6.63 -2.49
N GLY A 48 -11.83 7.28 -2.82
CA GLY A 48 -11.79 8.69 -3.22
C GLY A 48 -12.77 9.03 -4.36
N PRO A 49 -13.40 10.22 -4.34
CA PRO A 49 -14.47 10.59 -5.27
C PRO A 49 -14.02 10.70 -6.74
N ASN A 50 -12.81 11.22 -6.98
CA ASN A 50 -12.17 11.34 -8.29
C ASN A 50 -11.06 10.29 -8.46
N TYR A 51 -11.37 9.06 -8.05
CA TYR A 51 -10.43 7.96 -7.88
C TYR A 51 -9.46 7.73 -9.03
N ARG A 52 -8.32 7.16 -8.68
CA ARG A 52 -7.58 6.21 -9.53
C ARG A 52 -7.74 4.80 -8.96
N PHE A 53 -7.35 3.78 -9.72
CA PHE A 53 -7.05 2.46 -9.18
C PHE A 53 -5.52 2.35 -9.06
N GLY A 54 -4.99 2.97 -8.01
CA GLY A 54 -3.56 3.08 -7.76
C GLY A 54 -3.01 1.77 -7.21
N ILE A 55 -2.07 1.15 -7.91
CA ILE A 55 -1.37 -0.07 -7.45
C ILE A 55 0.00 0.33 -6.94
N HIS A 56 0.37 -0.12 -5.74
CA HIS A 56 1.70 0.07 -5.20
C HIS A 56 2.78 -0.44 -6.17
N ASP A 57 3.63 0.46 -6.65
CA ASP A 57 4.59 0.20 -7.71
C ASP A 57 5.95 -0.21 -7.13
N SER A 58 6.28 -1.49 -7.23
CA SER A 58 7.55 -2.04 -6.75
C SER A 58 8.80 -1.39 -7.35
N SER A 59 8.69 -0.67 -8.48
CA SER A 59 9.82 0.05 -9.07
C SER A 59 10.17 1.35 -8.35
N THR A 60 9.30 1.81 -7.45
CA THR A 60 9.41 3.09 -6.73
C THR A 60 9.77 2.92 -5.25
N VAL A 61 10.13 1.72 -4.83
CA VAL A 61 10.59 1.47 -3.45
C VAL A 61 11.85 2.28 -3.14
N PRO A 62 12.05 2.75 -1.90
CA PRO A 62 13.26 3.45 -1.50
C PRO A 62 14.52 2.63 -1.78
N LEU A 63 15.63 3.26 -2.17
CA LEU A 63 16.93 2.60 -2.40
C LEU A 63 17.47 1.88 -1.16
N THR A 64 16.99 2.27 0.01
CA THR A 64 17.29 1.68 1.31
C THR A 64 16.54 0.38 1.59
N THR A 65 15.60 -0.02 0.73
CA THR A 65 14.79 -1.23 0.90
C THR A 65 15.68 -2.47 0.87
N PRO A 66 15.61 -3.38 1.87
CA PRO A 66 16.33 -4.64 1.83
C PRO A 66 15.99 -5.45 0.58
N GLU A 67 17.01 -5.97 -0.10
CA GLU A 67 16.86 -6.70 -1.37
C GLU A 67 15.90 -7.90 -1.26
N THR A 68 15.84 -8.51 -0.09
CA THR A 68 14.98 -9.64 0.23
C THR A 68 13.49 -9.33 0.04
N ALA A 69 13.05 -8.09 0.25
CA ALA A 69 11.65 -7.68 0.08
C ALA A 69 11.25 -7.43 -1.39
N LEU A 70 12.22 -7.23 -2.29
CA LEU A 70 11.96 -6.71 -3.64
C LEU A 70 11.20 -7.69 -4.52
N ASN A 71 11.57 -8.98 -4.49
CA ASN A 71 10.94 -10.01 -5.31
C ASN A 71 9.46 -10.19 -4.93
N GLY A 72 9.17 -10.35 -3.64
CA GLY A 72 7.80 -10.49 -3.15
C GLY A 72 6.95 -9.25 -3.45
N THR A 73 7.49 -8.06 -3.20
CA THR A 73 6.81 -6.78 -3.48
C THR A 73 6.45 -6.67 -4.97
N ARG A 74 7.39 -6.98 -5.87
CA ARG A 74 7.13 -7.00 -7.33
C ARG A 74 6.04 -7.99 -7.72
N ARG A 75 6.07 -9.21 -7.19
CA ARG A 75 5.06 -10.23 -7.50
C ARG A 75 3.67 -9.81 -7.02
N ILE A 76 3.58 -9.11 -5.88
CA ILE A 76 2.31 -8.57 -5.38
C ILE A 76 1.81 -7.41 -6.26
N THR A 77 2.69 -6.49 -6.67
CA THR A 77 2.35 -5.44 -7.65
C THR A 77 1.77 -6.06 -8.92
N ASP A 78 2.43 -7.09 -9.47
CA ASP A 78 1.97 -7.78 -10.68
C ASP A 78 0.65 -8.53 -10.47
N LEU A 79 0.43 -9.11 -9.29
CA LEU A 79 -0.84 -9.76 -8.93
C LEU A 79 -2.01 -8.77 -9.01
N PHE A 80 -1.86 -7.56 -8.44
CA PHE A 80 -2.87 -6.51 -8.55
C PHE A 80 -3.06 -6.06 -10.00
N ARG A 81 -1.99 -5.82 -10.76
CA ARG A 81 -2.08 -5.42 -12.18
C ARG A 81 -2.83 -6.46 -13.00
N GLN A 82 -2.52 -7.74 -12.81
CA GLN A 82 -3.22 -8.85 -13.46
C GLN A 82 -4.70 -8.88 -13.11
N TRP A 83 -5.06 -8.61 -11.85
CA TRP A 83 -6.46 -8.54 -11.44
C TRP A 83 -7.21 -7.42 -12.17
N PHE A 84 -6.69 -6.18 -12.15
CA PHE A 84 -7.35 -5.05 -12.82
C PHE A 84 -7.45 -5.28 -14.34
N ASN A 85 -6.38 -5.78 -14.97
CA ASN A 85 -6.40 -6.15 -16.39
C ASN A 85 -7.47 -7.21 -16.69
N LYS A 86 -7.58 -8.27 -15.87
CA LYS A 86 -8.59 -9.32 -16.02
C LYS A 86 -10.01 -8.78 -15.86
N GLN A 87 -10.21 -7.83 -14.96
CA GLN A 87 -11.48 -7.13 -14.77
C GLN A 87 -11.77 -6.07 -15.85
N LYS A 88 -10.84 -5.85 -16.80
CA LYS A 88 -10.91 -4.79 -17.80
C LYS A 88 -11.11 -3.41 -17.18
N LEU A 89 -10.42 -3.17 -16.05
CA LEU A 89 -10.41 -1.89 -15.35
C LEU A 89 -9.08 -1.18 -15.61
N PRO A 90 -9.08 0.17 -15.67
CA PRO A 90 -7.83 0.92 -15.72
C PRO A 90 -7.08 0.78 -14.40
N TRP A 91 -5.80 1.12 -14.39
CA TRP A 91 -5.02 1.27 -13.18
C TRP A 91 -3.88 2.26 -13.42
N SER A 92 -3.36 2.80 -12.33
CA SER A 92 -2.23 3.73 -12.33
C SER A 92 -1.18 3.24 -11.32
N ASN A 93 0.08 3.62 -11.52
CA ASN A 93 1.10 3.37 -10.49
C ASN A 93 0.89 4.31 -9.30
N SER A 94 0.99 3.76 -8.10
CA SER A 94 1.10 4.51 -6.85
C SER A 94 2.50 4.29 -6.28
N SER A 95 3.20 5.38 -5.98
CA SER A 95 4.55 5.31 -5.42
C SER A 95 4.55 4.58 -4.07
N LEU A 96 5.56 3.72 -3.87
CA LEU A 96 5.94 3.13 -2.58
C LEU A 96 7.01 3.97 -1.85
N GLY A 97 7.43 5.09 -2.43
CA GLY A 97 8.31 6.07 -1.80
C GLY A 97 7.60 7.03 -0.85
N GLY A 98 6.26 7.04 -0.83
CA GLY A 98 5.45 7.80 0.13
C GLY A 98 5.34 7.11 1.50
N GLY A 99 4.65 7.77 2.44
CA GLY A 99 4.37 7.25 3.79
C GLY A 99 2.99 6.59 3.90
N SER A 100 2.95 5.37 4.42
CA SER A 100 1.77 4.70 5.00
C SER A 100 2.27 3.49 5.80
N ASP A 101 1.39 2.76 6.47
CA ASP A 101 1.75 1.71 7.44
C ASP A 101 2.51 0.50 6.87
N TYR A 102 2.66 0.39 5.53
CA TYR A 102 3.55 -0.63 4.93
C TYR A 102 5.04 -0.32 5.18
N VAL A 103 5.41 0.94 5.45
CA VAL A 103 6.82 1.36 5.44
C VAL A 103 7.65 0.65 6.50
N PRO A 104 7.20 0.50 7.77
CA PRO A 104 7.95 -0.24 8.77
C PRO A 104 8.22 -1.69 8.38
N PHE A 105 7.27 -2.34 7.71
CA PHE A 105 7.41 -3.71 7.22
C PHE A 105 8.42 -3.78 6.08
N LEU A 106 8.33 -2.87 5.11
CA LEU A 106 9.26 -2.81 3.98
C LEU A 106 10.70 -2.56 4.45
N ALA A 107 10.89 -1.63 5.40
CA ALA A 107 12.18 -1.34 6.00
C ALA A 107 12.77 -2.54 6.78
N ALA A 108 11.90 -3.39 7.34
CA ALA A 108 12.28 -4.63 8.00
C ALA A 108 12.47 -5.82 7.04
N GLY A 109 12.43 -5.59 5.72
CA GLY A 109 12.66 -6.61 4.70
C GLY A 109 11.46 -7.53 4.47
N ILE A 110 10.27 -7.12 4.89
CA ILE A 110 9.01 -7.82 4.59
C ILE A 110 8.48 -7.32 3.24
N ALA A 111 8.10 -8.24 2.36
CA ALA A 111 7.43 -7.92 1.12
C ALA A 111 6.11 -7.16 1.38
N VAL A 112 5.87 -6.10 0.63
CA VAL A 112 4.67 -5.27 0.79
C VAL A 112 3.87 -5.18 -0.50
N GLY A 113 2.62 -4.76 -0.38
CA GLY A 113 1.81 -4.38 -1.52
C GLY A 113 0.50 -3.77 -1.08
N GLY A 114 -0.31 -3.34 -2.04
CA GLY A 114 -1.53 -2.63 -1.72
C GLY A 114 -2.07 -1.84 -2.89
N VAL A 115 -3.21 -1.22 -2.63
CA VAL A 115 -3.95 -0.41 -3.59
C VAL A 115 -4.58 0.78 -2.86
N ASN A 116 -4.72 1.90 -3.56
CA ASN A 116 -5.41 3.10 -3.09
C ASN A 116 -6.17 3.77 -4.23
N THR A 117 -6.99 4.75 -3.87
CA THR A 117 -7.73 5.58 -4.82
C THR A 117 -7.14 6.96 -5.08
N GLY A 118 -5.98 7.25 -4.49
CA GLY A 118 -5.38 8.58 -4.46
C GLY A 118 -5.92 9.45 -3.33
N ALA A 119 -5.21 10.55 -3.08
CA ALA A 119 -5.41 11.50 -2.00
C ALA A 119 -5.54 12.94 -2.53
N GLY A 120 -4.88 13.92 -1.89
CA GLY A 120 -4.80 15.30 -2.36
C GLY A 120 -4.07 15.50 -3.71
N GLY A 121 -3.36 14.48 -4.22
CA GLY A 121 -2.68 14.54 -5.51
C GLY A 121 -3.63 14.81 -6.69
N ILE A 122 -3.13 15.47 -7.73
CA ILE A 122 -3.95 15.91 -8.88
C ILE A 122 -4.04 14.81 -9.96
N LYS A 123 -5.26 14.49 -10.39
CA LYS A 123 -5.52 13.67 -11.57
C LYS A 123 -5.18 14.46 -12.83
N SER A 124 -4.24 13.95 -13.62
CA SER A 124 -3.84 14.59 -14.89
C SER A 124 -4.92 14.42 -15.97
N ALA A 125 -4.90 15.30 -16.99
CA ALA A 125 -5.75 15.13 -18.17
C ALA A 125 -5.52 13.79 -18.87
N ASN A 126 -4.26 13.38 -19.01
CA ASN A 126 -3.89 12.11 -19.63
C ASN A 126 -4.46 10.91 -18.85
N GLU A 127 -4.34 10.91 -17.52
CA GLU A 127 -4.90 9.83 -16.71
C GLU A 127 -6.43 9.81 -16.79
N ARG A 128 -7.09 10.98 -16.73
CA ARG A 128 -8.54 11.08 -16.93
C ARG A 128 -8.96 10.45 -18.27
N ASP A 129 -8.24 10.74 -19.35
CA ASP A 129 -8.52 10.22 -20.69
C ASP A 129 -8.26 8.71 -20.81
N GLN A 130 -7.21 8.20 -20.16
CA GLN A 130 -6.96 6.77 -20.04
C GLN A 130 -8.14 6.06 -19.33
N TYR A 131 -8.64 6.63 -18.23
CA TYR A 131 -9.77 6.03 -17.50
C TYR A 131 -11.06 6.12 -18.31
N ALA A 132 -11.32 7.24 -18.99
CA ALA A 132 -12.48 7.39 -19.87
C ALA A 132 -12.47 6.41 -21.04
N THR A 133 -11.28 6.07 -21.56
CA THR A 133 -11.13 5.07 -22.63
C THR A 133 -11.59 3.68 -22.19
N VAL A 134 -11.32 3.31 -20.93
CA VAL A 134 -11.63 1.98 -20.38
C VAL A 134 -13.03 1.92 -19.77
N LEU A 135 -13.45 2.96 -19.05
CA LEU A 135 -14.71 3.01 -18.30
C LEU A 135 -15.86 3.69 -19.06
N GLY A 136 -15.57 4.26 -20.23
CA GLY A 136 -16.52 5.03 -21.03
C GLY A 136 -16.45 6.54 -20.77
N THR A 137 -16.86 7.32 -21.78
CA THR A 137 -16.91 8.79 -21.73
C THR A 137 -17.70 9.26 -20.52
N GLY A 138 -17.11 10.18 -19.73
CA GLY A 138 -17.70 10.70 -18.49
C GLY A 138 -17.28 9.96 -17.22
N ASN A 139 -16.74 8.75 -17.32
CA ASN A 139 -16.31 7.94 -16.17
C ASN A 139 -14.80 8.02 -15.89
N GLY A 140 -14.09 8.91 -16.58
CA GLY A 140 -12.65 9.12 -16.39
C GLY A 140 -12.29 9.94 -15.14
N GLY A 141 -13.29 10.57 -14.51
CA GLY A 141 -13.10 11.56 -13.46
C GLY A 141 -12.86 12.97 -14.02
N ILE A 142 -12.36 13.85 -13.16
CA ILE A 142 -12.12 15.27 -13.43
C ILE A 142 -10.61 15.50 -13.54
N ALA A 143 -10.16 15.99 -14.70
CA ALA A 143 -8.77 16.37 -14.93
C ALA A 143 -8.43 17.66 -14.16
N ASN A 144 -7.17 17.79 -13.76
CA ASN A 144 -6.62 18.94 -13.02
C ASN A 144 -7.34 19.20 -11.67
N ALA A 145 -7.93 18.15 -11.09
CA ALA A 145 -8.55 18.17 -9.77
C ALA A 145 -7.94 17.06 -8.90
N ALA A 146 -7.97 17.23 -7.57
CA ALA A 146 -7.50 16.21 -6.64
C ALA A 146 -8.25 14.88 -6.82
N TYR A 147 -7.60 13.75 -6.51
CA TYR A 147 -8.31 12.46 -6.42
C TYR A 147 -9.33 12.49 -5.28
N ASP A 148 -8.95 13.12 -4.17
CA ASP A 148 -9.82 13.42 -3.04
C ASP A 148 -9.69 14.91 -2.65
N PRO A 149 -10.67 15.77 -3.00
CA PRO A 149 -10.66 17.18 -2.64
C PRO A 149 -10.92 17.43 -1.15
N CYS A 150 -11.33 16.40 -0.40
CA CYS A 150 -11.58 16.46 1.03
C CYS A 150 -10.49 15.77 1.86
N TYR A 151 -9.39 15.30 1.26
CA TYR A 151 -8.27 14.72 1.98
C TYR A 151 -7.82 15.62 3.14
N HIS A 152 -7.80 15.08 4.37
CA HIS A 152 -7.49 15.80 5.63
C HIS A 152 -8.38 17.02 5.93
N GLN A 153 -9.57 17.10 5.33
CA GLN A 153 -10.50 18.20 5.57
C GLN A 153 -11.77 17.74 6.28
N GLN A 154 -12.48 18.70 6.89
CA GLN A 154 -13.74 18.44 7.61
C GLN A 154 -14.85 17.81 6.73
N CYS A 155 -14.73 17.91 5.41
CA CYS A 155 -15.66 17.33 4.46
C CYS A 155 -15.42 15.85 4.16
N ASP A 156 -14.30 15.26 4.61
CA ASP A 156 -14.07 13.81 4.52
C ASP A 156 -14.99 13.07 5.49
N ARG A 157 -16.08 12.56 4.92
CA ARG A 157 -17.20 11.94 5.62
C ARG A 157 -17.76 10.85 4.72
N ILE A 158 -18.74 10.08 5.20
CA ILE A 158 -19.36 8.99 4.42
C ILE A 158 -19.89 9.39 3.03
N ARG A 159 -20.19 10.68 2.82
CA ARG A 159 -20.62 11.23 1.52
C ARG A 159 -19.48 11.45 0.52
N ASN A 160 -18.22 11.43 0.96
CA ASN A 160 -17.00 11.64 0.17
C ASN A 160 -16.46 10.30 -0.39
N ILE A 161 -17.36 9.36 -0.70
CA ILE A 161 -17.00 8.00 -1.09
C ILE A 161 -17.56 7.76 -2.48
N ASN A 162 -16.73 7.24 -3.39
CA ASN A 162 -17.18 6.67 -4.65
C ASN A 162 -17.47 5.16 -4.48
N PRO A 163 -18.74 4.72 -4.51
CA PRO A 163 -19.09 3.32 -4.26
C PRO A 163 -18.54 2.36 -5.32
N PHE A 164 -18.45 2.80 -6.58
CA PHE A 164 -17.87 2.01 -7.65
C PHE A 164 -16.39 1.75 -7.40
N ALA A 165 -15.63 2.80 -7.07
CA ALA A 165 -14.21 2.67 -6.76
C ALA A 165 -13.97 1.75 -5.56
N TYR A 166 -14.72 1.99 -4.46
CA TYR A 166 -14.66 1.19 -3.25
C TYR A 166 -14.90 -0.30 -3.52
N GLU A 167 -15.96 -0.63 -4.26
CA GLU A 167 -16.28 -2.03 -4.60
C GLU A 167 -15.12 -2.71 -5.35
N LYS A 168 -14.51 -2.03 -6.33
CA LYS A 168 -13.43 -2.65 -7.13
C LYS A 168 -12.16 -2.82 -6.32
N VAL A 169 -11.80 -1.83 -5.51
CA VAL A 169 -10.59 -1.89 -4.67
C VAL A 169 -10.73 -2.94 -3.57
N VAL A 170 -11.90 -3.05 -2.93
CA VAL A 170 -12.15 -4.11 -1.92
C VAL A 170 -12.12 -5.50 -2.56
N LYS A 171 -12.65 -5.67 -3.78
CA LYS A 171 -12.57 -6.95 -4.50
C LYS A 171 -11.14 -7.31 -4.89
N SER A 172 -10.31 -6.32 -5.27
CA SER A 172 -8.90 -6.58 -5.57
C SER A 172 -8.12 -6.95 -4.31
N ALA A 173 -8.41 -6.30 -3.18
CA ALA A 173 -7.85 -6.63 -1.87
C ALA A 173 -8.19 -8.07 -1.46
N ALA A 174 -9.48 -8.43 -1.53
CA ALA A 174 -9.96 -9.78 -1.23
C ALA A 174 -9.30 -10.83 -2.14
N HIS A 175 -9.16 -10.54 -3.44
CA HIS A 175 -8.49 -11.43 -4.38
C HIS A 175 -7.02 -11.66 -4.01
N ALA A 176 -6.27 -10.62 -3.66
CA ALA A 176 -4.87 -10.76 -3.26
C ALA A 176 -4.73 -11.62 -1.99
N ILE A 177 -5.57 -11.37 -0.99
CA ILE A 177 -5.60 -12.16 0.25
C ILE A 177 -5.91 -13.64 -0.04
N GLU A 178 -6.93 -13.91 -0.84
CA GLU A 178 -7.32 -15.28 -1.22
C GLU A 178 -6.21 -15.99 -2.00
N TYR A 179 -5.62 -15.30 -2.99
CA TYR A 179 -4.56 -15.86 -3.83
C TYR A 179 -3.35 -16.26 -2.98
N LEU A 180 -2.84 -15.32 -2.16
CA LEU A 180 -1.67 -15.58 -1.31
C LEU A 180 -1.96 -16.63 -0.24
N GLY A 181 -3.15 -16.62 0.36
CA GLY A 181 -3.56 -17.58 1.38
C GLY A 181 -3.75 -19.01 0.87
N ARG A 182 -3.85 -19.21 -0.45
CA ARG A 182 -3.97 -20.54 -1.09
C ARG A 182 -2.67 -21.05 -1.70
N LEU A 183 -1.59 -20.27 -1.68
CA LEU A 183 -0.30 -20.74 -2.16
C LEU A 183 0.21 -21.86 -1.25
N ASN A 184 0.62 -22.98 -1.85
CA ASN A 184 1.19 -24.12 -1.12
C ASN A 184 2.46 -23.73 -0.34
N ASP A 185 3.22 -22.77 -0.87
CA ASP A 185 4.44 -22.26 -0.26
C ASP A 185 4.55 -20.76 -0.55
N LEU A 186 3.87 -19.97 0.29
CA LEU A 186 3.87 -18.51 0.20
C LEU A 186 5.28 -17.93 0.39
N GLU A 187 6.07 -18.52 1.29
CA GLU A 187 7.42 -18.03 1.58
C GLU A 187 8.32 -18.17 0.36
N LYS A 188 8.38 -19.35 -0.27
CA LYS A 188 9.18 -19.54 -1.49
C LYS A 188 8.69 -18.69 -2.66
N TRP A 189 7.39 -18.42 -2.74
CA TRP A 189 6.84 -17.55 -3.78
C TRP A 189 7.32 -16.10 -3.59
N LEU A 190 7.28 -15.58 -2.36
CA LEU A 190 7.72 -14.22 -2.04
C LEU A 190 9.26 -14.08 -2.06
N TYR A 191 9.95 -15.08 -1.53
CA TYR A 191 11.38 -15.09 -1.24
C TYR A 191 12.05 -16.29 -1.91
N PRO A 192 12.14 -16.34 -3.26
CA PRO A 192 12.66 -17.50 -3.97
C PRO A 192 14.14 -17.80 -3.68
N GLN A 193 14.89 -16.83 -3.15
CA GLN A 193 16.28 -16.98 -2.72
C GLN A 193 16.41 -17.21 -1.20
N GLY A 194 15.29 -17.43 -0.50
CA GLY A 194 15.22 -17.56 0.95
C GLY A 194 15.11 -16.22 1.68
N ARG A 195 14.78 -16.31 2.98
CA ARG A 195 14.74 -15.17 3.91
C ARG A 195 15.97 -15.15 4.80
N PRO A 196 16.40 -13.97 5.27
CA PRO A 196 17.44 -13.88 6.29
C PRO A 196 16.96 -14.55 7.58
N LYS A 197 17.86 -15.26 8.27
CA LYS A 197 17.58 -15.89 9.57
C LYS A 197 17.59 -14.89 10.72
N ASN A 198 18.35 -13.81 10.57
CA ASN A 198 18.42 -12.71 11.51
C ASN A 198 17.86 -11.47 10.82
N PHE A 199 16.67 -11.04 11.24
CA PHE A 199 16.11 -9.78 10.78
C PHE A 199 16.76 -8.66 11.59
N GLU A 200 17.63 -7.90 10.94
CA GLU A 200 18.18 -6.67 11.51
C GLU A 200 17.56 -5.49 10.75
N LEU A 201 17.15 -4.46 11.48
CA LEU A 201 16.86 -3.17 10.86
C LEU A 201 18.18 -2.63 10.32
N VAL A 202 18.37 -2.70 9.00
CA VAL A 202 19.56 -2.18 8.31
C VAL A 202 19.82 -0.72 8.71
N ASN A 203 18.76 0.01 9.08
CA ASN A 203 18.88 1.27 9.79
C ASN A 203 17.59 1.55 10.60
N ARG A 204 17.70 1.70 11.93
CA ARG A 204 16.53 2.12 12.74
C ARG A 204 15.95 3.45 12.25
N TYR A 205 16.79 4.37 11.73
CA TYR A 205 16.36 5.63 11.13
C TYR A 205 15.58 5.47 9.81
N GLN A 206 15.66 4.34 9.10
CA GLN A 206 14.81 4.10 7.91
C GLN A 206 13.34 3.91 8.27
N LEU A 207 13.00 3.53 9.51
CA LEU A 207 11.63 3.60 10.02
C LEU A 207 11.15 5.06 10.17
N TYR A 208 12.08 6.02 10.31
CA TYR A 208 11.82 7.44 10.62
C TYR A 208 12.07 8.40 9.44
N ASN A 209 12.82 8.01 8.41
CA ASN A 209 13.35 8.91 7.36
C ASN A 209 12.53 8.94 6.05
N ILE A 210 11.24 8.68 6.10
CA ILE A 210 10.39 9.26 5.06
C ILE A 210 10.25 10.71 5.46
N HIS A 211 10.86 11.61 4.68
CA HIS A 211 10.75 13.04 4.89
C HIS A 211 9.31 13.41 5.24
N ASN A 212 9.13 14.03 6.42
CA ASN A 212 8.22 15.12 6.67
C ASN A 212 7.26 15.42 5.50
N ASP A 213 6.14 14.67 5.41
CA ASP A 213 4.91 15.28 4.93
C ASP A 213 4.48 16.26 6.03
N LEU A 214 5.19 17.40 6.07
CA LEU A 214 4.85 18.59 6.83
C LEU A 214 3.68 19.35 6.16
N ASP A 215 2.80 18.66 5.46
CA ASP A 215 1.47 19.17 5.14
C ASP A 215 0.51 19.08 6.35
N LEU A 216 1.03 18.78 7.54
CA LEU A 216 0.39 19.15 8.82
C LEU A 216 0.54 20.66 9.11
N ASN A 217 0.16 21.51 8.15
CA ASN A 217 -0.20 22.89 8.47
C ASN A 217 -1.60 22.90 9.09
N TRP A 218 -1.65 22.64 10.41
CA TRP A 218 -2.82 22.96 11.22
C TRP A 218 -2.90 24.49 11.36
N ALA A 219 -3.57 25.15 10.42
CA ALA A 219 -4.06 26.52 10.52
C ALA A 219 -5.57 26.55 10.29
#